data_AF-A0AB37ZWR8-F1
#
_entry.id   AF-A0AB37ZWR8-F1
#
_cell.length_a   1.000
_cell.length_b   1.000
_cell.length_c   1.000
_cell.angle_alpha   90.00
_cell.angle_beta   90.00
_cell.angle_gamma   90.00
#
_symmetry.space_group_name_H-M   'P 1'
#
loop_
_entity.id
_entity.type
_entity.pdbx_description
1 polymer ?
#
loop_
_entity_poly.entity_id
_entity_poly.type
_entity_poly.pdbx_seq_one_letter_code
_entity_poly.pdbx_strand_id
1 'polypeptide(L)'
;MGKYNYIKRQIAKTNKKNDENYIVTRTWHLLDNYDIKMDTQQYIARDNPDFPYALADMYFPQFNIVVEVDEAYHQNSFVMELDEIRKNDIINAIGCKVYRINATAPIQKIHNQINEVVADIKNRILTVGLTPWDITREYSPNSYVEKGYIDVDDNVHLRTVADCCNCFGAGYKGFQGSGASHKFEKDTDIKRLKFYPNGVWDNVLEADESRFIEFHTDHNENESYLQKRLTNLNQKIALFTHAKTASGQFEATFKGLYKVNKEDSAKSGKVTYDRISKIMPTYYPQDTIKPHKIAEAYDSTGYKVAHFYNEKTLSEFRHRYAVEQYSYTF
;
A
#
# COMPACT_ATOMS: atom_id res chain seq x y z
N MET A 1 -3.07 12.33 -14.05
CA MET A 1 -1.75 12.10 -14.66
C MET A 1 -1.88 10.90 -15.59
N GLY A 2 -1.34 10.93 -16.81
CA GLY A 2 -1.36 9.78 -17.74
C GLY A 2 -0.07 8.96 -17.67
N LYS A 3 -0.07 7.74 -18.26
CA LYS A 3 1.06 6.79 -18.21
C LYS A 3 2.39 7.41 -18.66
N TYR A 4 2.40 8.16 -19.77
CA TYR A 4 3.62 8.81 -20.27
C TYR A 4 4.26 9.76 -19.25
N ASN A 5 3.46 10.64 -18.63
CA ASN A 5 3.95 11.57 -17.61
C ASN A 5 4.44 10.85 -16.35
N TYR A 6 3.80 9.73 -15.99
CA TYR A 6 4.25 8.88 -14.88
C TYR A 6 5.63 8.28 -15.16
N ILE A 7 5.78 7.56 -16.28
CA ILE A 7 7.02 6.89 -16.65
C ILE A 7 8.16 7.89 -16.85
N LYS A 8 7.89 9.04 -17.49
CA LYS A 8 8.86 10.13 -17.62
C LYS A 8 9.37 10.59 -16.25
N ARG A 9 8.50 10.69 -15.24
CA ARG A 9 8.91 11.05 -13.87
C ARG A 9 9.72 9.95 -13.20
N GLN A 10 9.37 8.68 -13.40
CA GLN A 10 10.16 7.55 -12.87
C GLN A 10 11.59 7.59 -13.41
N ILE A 11 11.75 7.64 -14.74
CA ILE A 11 13.08 7.71 -15.37
C ILE A 11 13.85 8.96 -14.90
N ALA A 12 13.18 10.12 -14.79
CA ALA A 12 13.84 11.35 -14.38
C ALA A 12 14.43 11.32 -12.95
N LYS A 13 13.89 10.50 -12.04
CA LYS A 13 14.42 10.36 -10.67
C LYS A 13 15.83 9.75 -10.66
N THR A 14 16.15 8.91 -11.64
CA THR A 14 17.40 8.15 -11.67
C THR A 14 18.52 8.90 -12.41
N ASN A 15 18.21 10.00 -13.10
CA ASN A 15 19.13 10.75 -13.98
C ASN A 15 20.47 11.19 -13.36
N LYS A 16 20.57 11.29 -12.03
CA LYS A 16 21.82 11.69 -11.34
C LYS A 16 22.75 10.52 -11.03
N LYS A 17 22.31 9.29 -11.29
CA LYS A 17 23.04 8.05 -11.05
C LYS A 17 23.18 7.32 -12.37
N ASN A 18 24.37 7.41 -12.97
CA ASN A 18 24.58 7.01 -14.37
C ASN A 18 24.28 5.51 -14.59
N ASP A 19 24.75 4.66 -13.68
CA ASP A 19 24.56 3.21 -13.78
C ASP A 19 23.11 2.81 -13.52
N GLU A 20 22.50 3.31 -12.42
CA GLU A 20 21.07 3.15 -12.14
C GLU A 20 20.20 3.58 -13.35
N ASN A 21 20.46 4.77 -13.92
CA ASN A 21 19.69 5.29 -15.04
C ASN A 21 19.79 4.38 -16.28
N TYR A 22 21.00 3.92 -16.62
CA TYR A 22 21.20 3.03 -17.76
C TYR A 22 20.44 1.71 -17.59
N ILE A 23 20.55 1.09 -16.42
CA ILE A 23 19.91 -0.20 -16.11
C ILE A 23 18.39 -0.06 -16.10
N VAL A 24 17.86 0.97 -15.45
CA VAL A 24 16.41 1.26 -15.36
C VAL A 24 15.83 1.47 -16.75
N THR A 25 16.43 2.37 -17.54
CA THR A 25 15.92 2.73 -18.87
C THR A 25 16.00 1.55 -19.84
N ARG A 26 17.11 0.80 -19.84
CA ARG A 26 17.26 -0.40 -20.67
C ARG A 26 16.24 -1.47 -20.31
N THR A 27 16.03 -1.74 -19.02
CA THR A 27 15.04 -2.73 -18.55
C THR A 27 13.64 -2.35 -19.00
N TRP A 28 13.23 -1.09 -18.79
CA TRP A 28 11.92 -0.58 -19.21
C TRP A 28 11.71 -0.70 -20.73
N HIS A 29 12.69 -0.29 -21.53
CA HIS A 29 12.58 -0.35 -23.00
C HIS A 29 12.64 -1.77 -23.58
N LEU A 30 13.29 -2.73 -22.90
CA LEU A 30 13.28 -4.15 -23.32
C LEU A 30 11.99 -4.88 -22.94
N LEU A 31 11.31 -4.45 -21.87
CA LEU A 31 9.97 -4.93 -21.54
C LEU A 31 8.97 -4.52 -22.62
N ASP A 32 9.05 -3.27 -23.09
CA ASP A 32 8.21 -2.68 -24.15
C ASP A 32 6.72 -3.02 -24.01
N ASN A 33 6.21 -2.91 -22.78
CA ASN A 33 4.84 -3.23 -22.45
C ASN A 33 4.29 -2.21 -21.45
N TYR A 34 3.43 -1.30 -21.93
CA TYR A 34 2.88 -0.20 -21.13
C TYR A 34 1.80 -0.64 -20.14
N ASP A 35 1.42 -1.92 -20.16
CA ASP A 35 0.54 -2.52 -19.16
C ASP A 35 1.28 -2.97 -17.90
N ILE A 36 2.61 -2.83 -17.90
CA ILE A 36 3.46 -3.03 -16.73
C ILE A 36 3.67 -1.68 -16.02
N LYS A 37 3.40 -1.64 -14.72
CA LYS A 37 3.77 -0.53 -13.84
C LYS A 37 5.20 -0.73 -13.33
N MET A 38 5.99 0.33 -13.39
CA MET A 38 7.35 0.39 -12.84
C MET A 38 7.45 1.57 -11.88
N ASP A 39 7.95 1.30 -10.68
CA ASP A 39 8.25 2.29 -9.66
C ASP A 39 9.76 2.35 -9.45
N THR A 40 10.32 3.56 -9.40
CA THR A 40 11.76 3.77 -9.18
C THR A 40 11.99 4.47 -7.86
N GLN A 41 13.09 4.11 -7.20
CA GLN A 41 13.46 4.65 -5.88
C GLN A 41 12.32 4.47 -4.87
N GLN A 42 11.84 3.22 -4.75
CA GLN A 42 10.74 2.84 -3.88
C GLN A 42 11.30 2.38 -2.53
N TYR A 43 10.80 2.93 -1.42
CA TYR A 43 11.20 2.43 -0.10
C TYR A 43 10.56 1.07 0.17
N ILE A 44 11.38 0.15 0.66
CA ILE A 44 10.99 -1.19 1.05
C ILE A 44 11.40 -1.48 2.49
N ALA A 45 10.54 -2.15 3.25
CA ALA A 45 10.88 -2.70 4.55
C ALA A 45 11.78 -3.93 4.39
N ARG A 46 12.76 -4.10 5.28
CA ARG A 46 13.68 -5.24 5.35
C ARG A 46 13.67 -5.84 6.75
N ASP A 47 13.97 -7.13 6.81
CA ASP A 47 14.16 -7.85 8.08
C ASP A 47 15.58 -7.60 8.65
N ASN A 48 15.90 -6.32 8.86
CA ASN A 48 17.13 -5.88 9.50
C ASN A 48 16.78 -4.80 10.54
N PRO A 49 16.93 -5.06 11.85
CA PRO A 49 16.56 -4.12 12.90
C PRO A 49 17.34 -2.79 12.87
N ASP A 50 18.60 -2.81 12.44
CA ASP A 50 19.47 -1.63 12.41
C ASP A 50 19.22 -0.77 11.16
N PHE A 51 18.82 -1.40 10.07
CA PHE A 51 18.46 -0.75 8.80
C PHE A 51 17.14 -1.32 8.27
N PRO A 52 16.02 -0.98 8.92
CA PRO A 52 14.71 -1.60 8.63
C PRO A 52 14.15 -1.20 7.27
N TYR A 53 14.76 -0.22 6.60
CA TYR A 53 14.32 0.29 5.32
C TYR A 53 15.47 0.37 4.32
N ALA A 54 15.14 0.13 3.06
CA ALA A 54 16.04 0.37 1.94
C ALA A 54 15.31 1.00 0.77
N LEU A 55 16.07 1.64 -0.11
CA LEU A 55 15.57 2.21 -1.35
C LEU A 55 15.83 1.22 -2.49
N ALA A 56 14.77 0.63 -3.03
CA ALA A 56 14.84 -0.20 -4.22
C ALA A 56 14.97 0.69 -5.47
N ASP A 57 15.92 0.37 -6.35
CA ASP A 57 16.15 1.13 -7.58
C ASP A 57 14.98 0.97 -8.56
N MET A 58 14.45 -0.26 -8.67
CA MET A 58 13.20 -0.55 -9.39
C MET A 58 12.32 -1.51 -8.61
N TYR A 59 11.01 -1.30 -8.73
CA TYR A 59 9.98 -2.17 -8.22
C TYR A 59 8.88 -2.37 -9.27
N PHE A 60 8.45 -3.61 -9.46
CA PHE A 60 7.36 -4.00 -10.33
C PHE A 60 6.21 -4.59 -9.50
N PRO A 61 5.20 -3.77 -9.11
CA PRO A 61 4.16 -4.19 -8.17
C PRO A 61 3.39 -5.43 -8.60
N GLN A 62 3.03 -5.54 -9.88
CA GLN A 62 2.23 -6.64 -10.42
C GLN A 62 2.92 -8.02 -10.31
N PHE A 63 4.23 -8.04 -10.13
CA PHE A 63 5.02 -9.28 -10.07
C PHE A 63 5.72 -9.47 -8.72
N ASN A 64 5.61 -8.50 -7.81
CA ASN A 64 6.35 -8.44 -6.56
C ASN A 64 7.88 -8.61 -6.76
N ILE A 65 8.43 -7.94 -7.76
CA ILE A 65 9.85 -8.00 -8.13
C ILE A 65 10.54 -6.69 -7.78
N VAL A 66 11.69 -6.80 -7.12
CA VAL A 66 12.63 -5.70 -6.83
C VAL A 66 13.89 -5.90 -7.66
N VAL A 67 14.44 -4.82 -8.20
CA VAL A 67 15.78 -4.79 -8.83
C VAL A 67 16.65 -3.79 -8.07
N GLU A 68 17.81 -4.25 -7.62
CA GLU A 68 18.85 -3.47 -6.95
C GLU A 68 20.10 -3.37 -7.86
N VAL A 69 20.70 -2.20 -7.91
CA VAL A 69 21.90 -1.89 -8.69
C VAL A 69 23.11 -1.78 -7.76
N ASP A 70 24.01 -2.76 -7.86
CA ASP A 70 25.24 -2.81 -7.09
C ASP A 70 26.35 -1.99 -7.78
N GLU A 71 26.56 -0.75 -7.33
CA GLU A 71 27.61 0.16 -7.80
C GLU A 71 28.88 0.05 -6.91
N ALA A 72 30.06 0.35 -7.47
CA ALA A 72 31.35 0.23 -6.75
C ALA A 72 31.47 1.15 -5.52
N TYR A 73 30.68 2.22 -5.46
CA TYR A 73 30.84 3.33 -4.50
C TYR A 73 29.68 3.49 -3.51
N HIS A 74 28.89 2.43 -3.24
CA HIS A 74 27.84 2.46 -2.20
C HIS A 74 28.42 2.46 -0.76
N GLN A 75 29.43 3.29 -0.48
CA GLN A 75 29.97 3.46 0.87
C GLN A 75 29.47 4.70 1.60
N ASN A 76 28.73 5.63 0.97
CA ASN A 76 28.31 6.84 1.68
C ASN A 76 26.99 7.40 1.18
N SER A 77 25.90 7.09 1.87
CA SER A 77 24.79 8.03 2.16
C SER A 77 23.69 7.37 3.00
N PHE A 78 24.02 6.94 4.23
CA PHE A 78 23.03 6.57 5.24
C PHE A 78 22.92 7.66 6.32
N VAL A 79 22.57 8.87 5.90
CA VAL A 79 21.97 9.85 6.81
C VAL A 79 20.84 10.56 6.06
N MET A 80 19.85 9.80 5.61
CA MET A 80 18.52 10.37 5.48
C MET A 80 17.87 10.23 6.84
N GLU A 81 17.35 11.32 7.40
CA GLU A 81 16.65 11.29 8.68
C GLU A 81 15.51 10.27 8.59
N LEU A 82 15.36 9.40 9.60
CA LEU A 82 14.28 8.40 9.64
C LEU A 82 12.90 9.03 9.41
N ASP A 83 12.72 10.29 9.79
CA ASP A 83 11.50 11.06 9.53
C ASP A 83 11.23 11.30 8.04
N GLU A 84 12.26 11.51 7.22
CA GLU A 84 12.12 11.62 5.76
C GLU A 84 11.74 10.28 5.14
N ILE A 85 12.32 9.18 5.63
CA ILE A 85 11.95 7.83 5.17
C ILE A 85 10.48 7.56 5.52
N ARG A 86 10.05 7.86 6.76
CA ARG A 86 8.67 7.69 7.23
C ARG A 86 7.63 8.52 6.46
N LYS A 87 8.04 9.61 5.81
CA LYS A 87 7.15 10.37 4.92
C LYS A 87 6.88 9.64 3.62
N ASN A 88 7.74 8.73 3.20
CA ASN A 88 7.57 7.96 1.96
C ASN A 88 6.71 6.73 2.20
N ASP A 89 6.05 6.27 1.15
CA ASP A 89 5.36 4.99 1.18
C ASP A 89 6.41 3.89 1.26
N ILE A 90 6.24 3.01 2.25
CA ILE A 90 7.13 1.88 2.50
C ILE A 90 6.34 0.64 2.12
N ILE A 91 6.85 -0.08 1.13
CA ILE A 91 6.26 -1.35 0.70
C ILE A 91 6.88 -2.45 1.54
N ASN A 92 6.04 -3.31 2.11
CA ASN A 92 6.53 -4.50 2.77
C ASN A 92 7.08 -5.47 1.71
N ALA A 93 8.41 -5.65 1.68
CA ALA A 93 9.06 -6.52 0.70
C ALA A 93 9.16 -7.99 1.13
N ILE A 94 8.42 -8.40 2.17
CA ILE A 94 8.35 -9.81 2.55
C ILE A 94 7.80 -10.62 1.37
N GLY A 95 8.58 -11.59 0.92
CA GLY A 95 8.26 -12.43 -0.24
C GLY A 95 8.55 -11.80 -1.61
N CYS A 96 9.16 -10.61 -1.67
CA CYS A 96 9.64 -10.06 -2.94
C CYS A 96 10.74 -10.93 -3.54
N LYS A 97 10.70 -11.11 -4.86
CA LYS A 97 11.86 -11.65 -5.60
C LYS A 97 12.82 -10.49 -5.90
N VAL A 98 14.04 -10.58 -5.36
CA VAL A 98 15.07 -9.55 -5.53
C VAL A 98 16.08 -9.98 -6.60
N TYR A 99 16.29 -9.11 -7.58
CA TYR A 99 17.38 -9.20 -8.56
C TYR A 99 18.47 -8.19 -8.24
N ARG A 100 19.73 -8.59 -8.35
CA ARG A 100 20.89 -7.72 -8.20
C ARG A 100 21.67 -7.62 -9.48
N ILE A 101 21.85 -6.41 -9.99
CA ILE A 101 22.60 -6.14 -11.22
C ILE A 101 23.92 -5.49 -10.83
N ASN A 102 25.04 -6.14 -11.18
CA ASN A 102 26.37 -5.66 -10.83
C ASN A 102 26.82 -4.64 -11.88
N ALA A 103 26.72 -3.35 -11.56
CA ALA A 103 27.08 -2.26 -12.46
C ALA A 103 28.60 -2.17 -12.75
N THR A 104 29.43 -2.86 -11.95
CA THR A 104 30.89 -2.91 -12.17
C THR A 104 31.31 -3.95 -13.21
N ALA A 105 30.39 -4.81 -13.66
CA ALA A 105 30.68 -5.86 -14.61
C ALA A 105 30.85 -5.33 -16.04
N PRO A 106 31.52 -6.08 -16.94
CA PRO A 106 31.53 -5.75 -18.36
C PRO A 106 30.11 -5.64 -18.93
N ILE A 107 29.90 -4.74 -19.89
CA ILE A 107 28.58 -4.41 -20.45
C ILE A 107 27.77 -5.64 -20.89
N GLN A 108 28.41 -6.68 -21.45
CA GLN A 108 27.75 -7.92 -21.85
C GLN A 108 27.15 -8.67 -20.65
N LYS A 109 27.85 -8.69 -19.50
CA LYS A 109 27.34 -9.30 -18.28
C LYS A 109 26.18 -8.49 -17.70
N ILE A 110 26.29 -7.16 -17.68
CA ILE A 110 25.18 -6.28 -17.26
C ILE A 110 23.94 -6.55 -18.12
N HIS A 111 24.11 -6.65 -19.45
CA HIS A 111 23.00 -6.93 -20.37
C HIS A 111 22.38 -8.29 -20.10
N ASN A 112 23.17 -9.32 -19.82
CA ASN A 112 22.64 -10.64 -19.48
C ASN A 112 21.81 -10.60 -18.19
N GLN A 113 22.30 -9.92 -17.15
CA GLN A 113 21.55 -9.75 -15.89
C GLN A 113 20.23 -9.01 -16.12
N ILE A 114 20.22 -7.94 -16.93
CA ILE A 114 18.98 -7.24 -17.31
C ILE A 114 18.03 -8.19 -18.08
N ASN A 115 18.56 -8.97 -19.01
CA ASN A 115 17.76 -9.90 -19.80
C ASN A 115 17.12 -10.99 -18.93
N GLU A 116 17.78 -11.45 -17.86
CA GLU A 116 17.20 -12.39 -16.89
C GLU A 116 15.97 -11.81 -16.19
N VAL A 117 16.02 -10.53 -15.78
CA VAL A 117 14.86 -9.83 -15.18
C VAL A 117 13.72 -9.73 -16.20
N VAL A 118 14.02 -9.28 -17.41
CA VAL A 118 13.03 -9.11 -18.49
C VAL A 118 12.38 -10.46 -18.85
N ALA A 119 13.17 -11.53 -18.93
CA ALA A 119 12.69 -12.87 -19.22
C ALA A 119 11.77 -13.40 -18.12
N ASP A 120 12.11 -13.22 -16.84
CA ASP A 120 11.25 -13.64 -15.73
C ASP A 120 9.90 -12.92 -15.76
N ILE A 121 9.90 -11.60 -15.96
CA ILE A 121 8.66 -10.81 -16.07
C ILE A 121 7.81 -11.31 -17.24
N LYS A 122 8.40 -11.49 -18.43
CA LYS A 122 7.68 -12.00 -19.61
C LYS A 122 7.13 -13.42 -19.37
N ASN A 123 7.90 -14.30 -18.73
CA ASN A 123 7.45 -15.64 -18.39
C ASN A 123 6.29 -15.63 -17.39
N ARG A 124 6.31 -14.73 -16.39
CA ARG A 124 5.19 -14.58 -15.44
C ARG A 124 3.91 -14.12 -16.12
N ILE A 125 4.02 -13.18 -17.06
CA ILE A 125 2.88 -12.75 -17.88
C ILE A 125 2.28 -13.93 -18.66
N LEU A 126 3.12 -14.79 -19.24
CA LEU A 126 2.66 -15.96 -20.00
C LEU A 126 2.03 -17.06 -19.13
N THR A 127 2.52 -17.23 -17.90
CA THR A 127 2.13 -18.35 -17.01
C THR A 127 0.97 -18.00 -16.09
N VAL A 128 0.96 -16.79 -15.52
CA VAL A 128 -0.04 -16.33 -14.55
C VAL A 128 -1.04 -15.36 -15.19
N GLY A 129 -0.63 -14.68 -16.28
CA GLY A 129 -1.37 -13.57 -16.86
C GLY A 129 -0.89 -12.21 -16.34
N LEU A 130 -1.40 -11.16 -16.96
CA LEU A 130 -1.17 -9.77 -16.57
C LEU A 130 -2.50 -9.09 -16.32
N THR A 131 -2.66 -8.49 -15.15
CA THR A 131 -3.70 -7.47 -14.94
C THR A 131 -3.14 -6.15 -15.44
N PRO A 132 -3.64 -5.59 -16.57
CA PRO A 132 -3.04 -4.40 -17.15
C PRO A 132 -3.03 -3.21 -16.19
N TRP A 133 -1.91 -2.49 -16.13
CA TRP A 133 -1.85 -1.26 -15.35
C TRP A 133 -2.78 -0.21 -15.95
N ASP A 134 -3.72 0.27 -15.15
CA ASP A 134 -4.65 1.34 -15.51
C ASP A 134 -4.53 2.51 -14.53
N ILE A 135 -3.74 3.51 -14.90
CA ILE A 135 -3.51 4.73 -14.12
C ILE A 135 -4.78 5.56 -13.90
N THR A 136 -5.81 5.39 -14.74
CA THR A 136 -7.08 6.13 -14.58
C THR A 136 -7.94 5.50 -13.49
N ARG A 137 -7.89 4.17 -13.38
CA ARG A 137 -8.63 3.37 -12.40
C ARG A 137 -7.91 3.22 -11.06
N GLU A 138 -6.58 3.25 -11.06
CA GLU A 138 -5.72 3.06 -9.88
C GLU A 138 -6.10 3.97 -8.71
N TYR A 139 -6.37 5.25 -9.00
CA TYR A 139 -6.73 6.25 -8.00
C TYR A 139 -8.24 6.39 -7.76
N SER A 140 -9.06 5.60 -8.46
CA SER A 140 -10.52 5.74 -8.45
C SER A 140 -11.12 4.85 -7.36
N PRO A 141 -11.83 5.43 -6.36
CA PRO A 141 -12.58 4.65 -5.37
C PRO A 141 -13.55 3.66 -6.01
N ASN A 142 -14.17 4.05 -7.13
CA ASN A 142 -15.16 3.22 -7.82
C ASN A 142 -14.57 1.89 -8.30
N SER A 143 -13.29 1.84 -8.67
CA SER A 143 -12.63 0.60 -9.05
C SER A 143 -12.66 -0.43 -7.91
N TYR A 144 -12.43 0.02 -6.68
CA TYR A 144 -12.44 -0.84 -5.49
C TYR A 144 -13.86 -1.15 -5.02
N VAL A 145 -14.81 -0.22 -5.20
CA VAL A 145 -16.23 -0.45 -4.93
C VAL A 145 -16.82 -1.52 -5.87
N GLU A 146 -16.52 -1.44 -7.16
CA GLU A 146 -16.92 -2.44 -8.17
C GLU A 146 -16.28 -3.81 -7.92
N LYS A 147 -15.03 -3.81 -7.46
CA LYS A 147 -14.32 -5.02 -7.01
C LYS A 147 -14.97 -5.65 -5.77
N GLY A 148 -15.62 -4.85 -4.93
CA GLY A 148 -16.35 -5.29 -3.74
C GLY A 148 -15.49 -5.52 -2.49
N TYR A 149 -14.18 -5.33 -2.60
CA TYR A 149 -13.24 -5.32 -1.48
C TYR A 149 -12.00 -4.49 -1.80
N ILE A 150 -11.26 -4.14 -0.75
CA ILE A 150 -9.94 -3.51 -0.78
C ILE A 150 -8.96 -4.38 0.02
N ASP A 151 -7.77 -4.63 -0.53
CA ASP A 151 -6.72 -5.43 0.10
C ASP A 151 -5.42 -4.60 0.17
N VAL A 152 -4.71 -4.68 1.31
CA VAL A 152 -3.37 -4.12 1.47
C VAL A 152 -2.42 -4.60 0.38
N ASP A 153 -2.50 -5.87 0.01
CA ASP A 153 -1.58 -6.49 -0.95
C ASP A 153 -1.90 -6.08 -2.41
N ASP A 154 -2.98 -5.32 -2.67
CA ASP A 154 -3.23 -4.66 -3.96
C ASP A 154 -2.45 -3.34 -4.14
N ASN A 155 -1.71 -2.90 -3.12
CA ASN A 155 -0.99 -1.62 -3.10
C ASN A 155 -1.90 -0.44 -3.47
N VAL A 156 -3.01 -0.29 -2.74
CA VAL A 156 -4.06 0.67 -3.06
C VAL A 156 -3.64 2.10 -2.74
N HIS A 157 -3.68 2.96 -3.75
CA HIS A 157 -3.38 4.39 -3.66
C HIS A 157 -4.59 5.25 -3.98
N LEU A 158 -4.98 6.12 -3.04
CA LEU A 158 -6.04 7.11 -3.23
C LEU A 158 -5.50 8.52 -3.01
N ARG A 159 -6.16 9.57 -3.49
CA ARG A 159 -5.59 10.94 -3.38
C ARG A 159 -6.01 11.64 -2.10
N THR A 160 -7.27 11.50 -1.73
CA THR A 160 -7.88 12.31 -0.68
C THR A 160 -8.56 11.47 0.39
N VAL A 161 -8.86 12.09 1.53
CA VAL A 161 -9.67 11.46 2.58
C VAL A 161 -11.09 11.17 2.07
N ALA A 162 -11.63 12.02 1.20
CA ALA A 162 -12.91 11.76 0.54
C ALA A 162 -12.86 10.48 -0.29
N ASP A 163 -11.79 10.26 -1.06
CA ASP A 163 -11.60 9.04 -1.85
C ASP A 163 -11.54 7.78 -0.96
N CYS A 164 -10.84 7.86 0.17
CA CYS A 164 -10.78 6.78 1.16
C CYS A 164 -12.19 6.45 1.67
N CYS A 165 -12.94 7.46 2.09
CA CYS A 165 -14.31 7.28 2.58
C CYS A 165 -15.26 6.78 1.48
N ASN A 166 -15.03 7.17 0.24
CA ASN A 166 -15.85 6.77 -0.91
C ASN A 166 -15.68 5.30 -1.29
N CYS A 167 -14.55 4.67 -0.97
CA CYS A 167 -14.41 3.20 -1.06
C CYS A 167 -15.44 2.49 -0.17
N PHE A 168 -15.92 3.16 0.88
CA PHE A 168 -16.89 2.64 1.84
C PHE A 168 -18.26 3.33 1.71
N GLY A 169 -18.58 3.84 0.51
CA GLY A 169 -19.90 4.34 0.16
C GLY A 169 -20.27 5.68 0.81
N ALA A 170 -19.29 6.50 1.19
CA ALA A 170 -19.57 7.81 1.79
C ALA A 170 -20.23 8.81 0.81
N GLY A 171 -19.90 8.76 -0.48
CA GLY A 171 -20.47 9.66 -1.50
C GLY A 171 -20.04 11.13 -1.35
N TYR A 172 -18.88 11.38 -0.73
CA TYR A 172 -18.34 12.73 -0.53
C TYR A 172 -17.78 13.31 -1.84
N LYS A 173 -18.09 14.58 -2.12
CA LYS A 173 -17.44 15.36 -3.21
C LYS A 173 -16.10 15.98 -2.78
N GLY A 174 -15.91 16.14 -1.47
CA GLY A 174 -14.73 16.68 -0.83
C GLY A 174 -14.85 16.49 0.68
N PHE A 175 -13.72 16.46 1.38
CA PHE A 175 -13.70 16.24 2.83
C PHE A 175 -12.50 16.97 3.45
N GLN A 176 -12.75 17.67 4.56
CA GLN A 176 -11.70 18.29 5.37
C GLN A 176 -11.66 17.59 6.73
N GLY A 177 -10.48 17.08 7.10
CA GLY A 177 -10.27 16.31 8.33
C GLY A 177 -9.36 15.11 8.08
N SER A 178 -9.06 14.37 9.14
CA SER A 178 -8.24 13.15 9.08
C SER A 178 -9.05 11.89 8.80
N GLY A 179 -10.39 11.94 8.89
CA GLY A 179 -11.23 10.76 8.71
C GLY A 179 -12.70 11.01 9.04
N ALA A 180 -13.52 10.00 8.87
CA ALA A 180 -14.95 10.00 9.15
C ALA A 180 -15.40 8.62 9.65
N SER A 181 -16.54 8.56 10.36
CA SER A 181 -17.13 7.27 10.75
C SER A 181 -17.67 6.51 9.54
N HIS A 182 -17.55 5.18 9.58
CA HIS A 182 -17.97 4.30 8.49
C HIS A 182 -19.50 4.22 8.42
N LYS A 183 -20.08 4.46 7.23
CA LYS A 183 -21.55 4.53 7.07
C LYS A 183 -22.27 3.19 7.23
N PHE A 184 -21.57 2.07 7.04
CA PHE A 184 -22.14 0.72 7.09
C PHE A 184 -21.65 -0.12 8.28
N GLU A 185 -20.60 0.31 8.99
CA GLU A 185 -19.96 -0.46 10.07
C GLU A 185 -19.87 0.46 11.29
N LYS A 186 -20.82 0.35 12.21
CA LYS A 186 -21.04 1.36 13.26
C LYS A 186 -19.85 1.59 14.20
N ASP A 187 -19.03 0.56 14.42
CA ASP A 187 -17.86 0.59 15.32
C ASP A 187 -16.53 0.85 14.56
N THR A 188 -16.61 1.35 13.34
CA THR A 188 -15.44 1.56 12.47
C THR A 188 -15.33 3.03 12.08
N ASP A 189 -14.16 3.62 12.28
CA ASP A 189 -13.76 4.89 11.66
C ASP A 189 -12.89 4.64 10.43
N ILE A 190 -12.94 5.52 9.45
CA ILE A 190 -12.03 5.53 8.29
C ILE A 190 -11.09 6.71 8.50
N LYS A 191 -9.78 6.46 8.60
CA LYS A 191 -8.80 7.51 8.85
C LYS A 191 -7.65 7.47 7.86
N ARG A 192 -7.19 8.65 7.46
CA ARG A 192 -5.91 8.88 6.80
C ARG A 192 -4.94 9.58 7.75
N LEU A 193 -3.94 8.86 8.23
CA LEU A 193 -3.01 9.33 9.27
C LEU A 193 -1.59 9.54 8.72
N LYS A 194 -0.87 10.48 9.33
CA LYS A 194 0.57 10.67 9.10
C LYS A 194 1.33 9.89 10.17
N PHE A 195 2.34 9.12 9.76
CA PHE A 195 3.21 8.31 10.64
C PHE A 195 4.63 8.88 10.72
N TYR A 196 4.69 10.20 10.75
CA TYR A 196 5.87 11.01 10.96
C TYR A 196 5.43 12.23 11.79
N PRO A 197 6.34 12.83 12.58
CA PRO A 197 6.00 13.97 13.43
C PRO A 197 5.26 15.06 12.65
N ASN A 198 4.06 15.43 13.11
CA ASN A 198 3.23 16.41 12.43
C ASN A 198 2.41 17.25 13.42
N GLY A 199 2.92 18.46 13.69
CA GLY A 199 2.30 19.40 14.61
C GLY A 199 2.32 18.83 16.03
N VAL A 200 1.14 18.53 16.55
CA VAL A 200 0.94 18.02 17.92
C VAL A 200 0.71 16.51 17.98
N TRP A 201 0.86 15.80 16.86
CA TRP A 201 0.70 14.35 16.77
C TRP A 201 2.02 13.69 16.34
N ASP A 202 2.33 12.56 16.97
CA ASP A 202 3.52 11.76 16.67
C ASP A 202 3.14 10.28 16.54
N ASN A 203 2.34 9.95 15.53
CA ASN A 203 1.88 8.59 15.34
C ASN A 203 3.02 7.70 14.83
N VAL A 204 3.01 6.43 15.25
CA VAL A 204 4.01 5.43 14.85
C VAL A 204 3.30 4.23 14.23
N LEU A 205 3.78 3.77 13.07
CA LEU A 205 3.39 2.50 12.45
C LEU A 205 4.60 1.56 12.54
N GLU A 206 4.41 0.36 13.08
CA GLU A 206 5.48 -0.64 13.16
C GLU A 206 5.87 -1.13 11.75
N ALA A 207 7.11 -1.60 11.58
CA ALA A 207 7.68 -1.92 10.27
C ALA A 207 6.96 -3.07 9.55
N ASP A 208 6.40 -4.03 10.29
CA ASP A 208 5.59 -5.13 9.75
C ASP A 208 4.11 -4.73 9.52
N GLU A 209 3.78 -3.48 9.86
CA GLU A 209 2.46 -2.87 9.81
C GLU A 209 1.40 -3.62 10.65
N SER A 210 1.81 -4.50 11.56
CA SER A 210 0.91 -5.28 12.40
C SER A 210 0.26 -4.41 13.47
N ARG A 211 0.93 -3.32 13.88
CA ARG A 211 0.44 -2.39 14.90
C ARG A 211 0.74 -0.95 14.55
N PHE A 212 -0.12 -0.06 15.01
CA PHE A 212 0.20 1.37 15.08
C PHE A 212 -0.21 2.00 16.41
N ILE A 213 0.36 3.16 16.69
CA ILE A 213 0.18 3.94 17.91
C ILE A 213 -0.21 5.36 17.51
N GLU A 214 -1.29 5.88 18.08
CA GLU A 214 -1.64 7.31 18.02
C GLU A 214 -1.36 7.94 19.39
N PHE A 215 -0.63 9.06 19.41
CA PHE A 215 -0.50 9.86 20.60
C PHE A 215 -0.28 11.34 20.29
N HIS A 216 -0.80 12.16 21.20
CA HIS A 216 -0.63 13.60 21.19
C HIS A 216 0.64 13.97 21.98
N THR A 217 1.38 14.99 21.53
CA THR A 217 2.65 15.38 22.17
C THR A 217 2.45 16.10 23.51
N ASP A 218 1.32 16.79 23.69
CA ASP A 218 0.85 17.25 25.00
C ASP A 218 0.23 16.11 25.81
N HIS A 219 0.69 15.95 27.05
CA HIS A 219 0.29 14.88 27.97
C HIS A 219 -1.20 14.91 28.32
N ASN A 220 -1.77 16.08 28.59
CA ASN A 220 -3.15 16.19 29.05
C ASN A 220 -4.14 15.91 27.90
N GLU A 221 -3.83 16.42 26.70
CA GLU A 221 -4.60 16.10 25.50
C GLU A 221 -4.48 14.63 25.13
N ASN A 222 -3.30 14.03 25.31
CA ASN A 222 -3.10 12.60 25.08
C ASN A 222 -3.94 11.74 26.04
N GLU A 223 -3.91 12.04 27.34
CA GLU A 223 -4.73 11.34 28.34
C GLU A 223 -6.23 11.49 28.04
N SER A 224 -6.68 12.71 27.70
CA SER A 224 -8.05 12.98 27.27
C SER A 224 -8.45 12.16 26.03
N TYR A 225 -7.58 12.06 25.03
CA TYR A 225 -7.81 11.25 23.84
C TYR A 225 -7.85 9.75 24.14
N LEU A 226 -6.92 9.26 24.95
CA LEU A 226 -6.87 7.87 25.41
C LEU A 226 -8.18 7.47 26.09
N GLN A 227 -8.62 8.25 27.08
CA GLN A 227 -9.88 7.99 27.80
C GLN A 227 -11.08 7.97 26.85
N LYS A 228 -11.19 8.95 25.94
CA LYS A 228 -12.27 8.99 24.94
C LYS A 228 -12.25 7.76 24.04
N ARG A 229 -11.08 7.32 23.55
CA ARG A 229 -10.98 6.16 22.67
C ARG A 229 -11.31 4.86 23.38
N LEU A 230 -10.95 4.70 24.65
CA LEU A 230 -11.24 3.48 25.41
C LEU A 230 -12.71 3.33 25.82
N THR A 231 -13.46 4.44 25.85
CA THR A 231 -14.84 4.50 26.37
C THR A 231 -15.91 4.80 25.31
N ASN A 232 -15.74 5.88 24.54
CA ASN A 232 -16.83 6.51 23.79
C ASN A 232 -16.69 6.39 22.27
N LEU A 233 -15.45 6.33 21.77
CA LEU A 233 -15.22 6.33 20.32
C LEU A 233 -15.28 4.91 19.74
N ASN A 234 -15.38 4.83 18.42
CA ASN A 234 -15.31 3.59 17.67
C ASN A 234 -13.98 2.86 17.92
N GLN A 235 -14.06 1.54 18.00
CA GLN A 235 -12.93 0.68 18.39
C GLN A 235 -12.13 0.15 17.20
N LYS A 236 -12.61 0.35 15.97
CA LYS A 236 -11.91 -0.06 14.75
C LYS A 236 -11.55 1.12 13.86
N ILE A 237 -10.45 0.97 13.14
CA ILE A 237 -9.99 1.94 12.14
C ILE A 237 -9.65 1.22 10.83
N ALA A 238 -10.35 1.59 9.76
CA ALA A 238 -9.89 1.38 8.40
C ALA A 238 -8.77 2.40 8.12
N LEU A 239 -7.52 1.93 8.14
CA LEU A 239 -6.35 2.79 8.13
C LEU A 239 -5.85 3.04 6.71
N PHE A 240 -5.66 4.32 6.40
CA PHE A 240 -4.87 4.79 5.28
C PHE A 240 -3.68 5.61 5.82
N THR A 241 -2.49 5.41 5.28
CA THR A 241 -1.33 6.27 5.58
C THR A 241 -1.34 7.46 4.64
N HIS A 242 -0.89 8.62 5.11
CA HIS A 242 -0.55 9.76 4.26
C HIS A 242 0.94 9.68 3.93
N ALA A 243 1.26 9.18 2.75
CA ALA A 243 2.63 8.84 2.38
C ALA A 243 2.98 9.38 0.99
N LYS A 244 4.23 9.76 0.80
CA LYS A 244 4.77 10.16 -0.50
C LYS A 244 5.08 8.90 -1.31
N THR A 245 4.35 8.68 -2.38
CA THR A 245 4.47 7.45 -3.18
C THR A 245 5.47 7.60 -4.33
N ALA A 246 5.67 6.52 -5.09
CA ALA A 246 6.47 6.54 -6.30
C ALA A 246 6.01 7.61 -7.31
N SER A 247 4.77 8.10 -7.28
CA SER A 247 4.32 9.20 -8.15
C SER A 247 5.01 10.56 -7.83
N GLY A 248 5.65 10.64 -6.66
CA GLY A 248 6.23 11.85 -6.08
C GLY A 248 5.20 12.74 -5.39
N GLN A 249 3.96 12.29 -5.24
CA GLN A 249 2.88 13.00 -4.55
C GLN A 249 2.55 12.33 -3.22
N PHE A 250 1.94 13.09 -2.30
CA PHE A 250 1.35 12.51 -1.11
C PHE A 250 -0.02 11.90 -1.45
N GLU A 251 -0.14 10.61 -1.21
CA GLU A 251 -1.32 9.80 -1.47
C GLU A 251 -1.74 9.08 -0.18
N ALA A 252 -2.85 8.37 -0.27
CA ALA A 252 -3.45 7.60 0.81
C ALA A 252 -3.26 6.11 0.52
N THR A 253 -2.40 5.42 1.27
CA THR A 253 -2.14 3.99 1.08
C THR A 253 -2.93 3.17 2.08
N PHE A 254 -3.73 2.20 1.63
CA PHE A 254 -4.50 1.34 2.55
C PHE A 254 -3.59 0.38 3.31
N LYS A 255 -3.75 0.29 4.64
CA LYS A 255 -2.94 -0.58 5.52
C LYS A 255 -3.74 -1.65 6.26
N GLY A 256 -5.07 -1.64 6.12
CA GLY A 256 -5.94 -2.68 6.67
C GLY A 256 -6.95 -2.15 7.69
N LEU A 257 -7.65 -3.10 8.32
CA LEU A 257 -8.54 -2.87 9.45
C LEU A 257 -7.80 -3.16 10.75
N TYR A 258 -7.83 -2.19 11.65
CA TYR A 258 -7.19 -2.30 12.95
C TYR A 258 -8.21 -2.16 14.07
N LYS A 259 -7.92 -2.75 15.23
CA LYS A 259 -8.73 -2.67 16.44
C LYS A 259 -7.90 -2.17 17.61
N VAL A 260 -8.48 -1.31 18.44
CA VAL A 260 -7.86 -0.82 19.68
C VAL A 260 -7.46 -2.00 20.57
N ASN A 261 -6.18 -2.03 20.98
CA ASN A 261 -5.69 -2.91 22.02
C ASN A 261 -5.84 -2.21 23.38
N LYS A 262 -6.95 -2.45 24.07
CA LYS A 262 -7.26 -1.75 25.33
C LYS A 262 -6.26 -2.03 26.44
N GLU A 263 -5.74 -3.26 26.50
CA GLU A 263 -4.79 -3.66 27.54
C GLU A 263 -3.46 -2.92 27.36
N ASP A 264 -2.91 -2.96 26.14
CA ASP A 264 -1.65 -2.30 25.83
C ASP A 264 -1.79 -0.77 25.84
N SER A 265 -2.96 -0.25 25.44
CA SER A 265 -3.24 1.17 25.53
C SER A 265 -3.24 1.67 26.98
N ALA A 266 -3.86 0.91 27.89
CA ALA A 266 -3.86 1.24 29.32
C ALA A 266 -2.47 1.14 29.96
N LYS A 267 -1.63 0.19 29.50
CA LYS A 267 -0.26 0.02 30.00
C LYS A 267 0.69 1.09 29.49
N SER A 268 0.60 1.45 28.22
CA SER A 268 1.52 2.39 27.55
C SER A 268 1.14 3.87 27.75
N GLY A 269 -0.11 4.15 28.15
CA GLY A 269 -0.64 5.52 28.21
C GLY A 269 -0.86 6.15 26.82
N LYS A 270 -0.84 5.34 25.76
CA LYS A 270 -1.05 5.77 24.36
C LYS A 270 -2.10 4.89 23.72
N VAL A 271 -2.77 5.36 22.67
CA VAL A 271 -3.74 4.49 22.00
C VAL A 271 -3.00 3.58 21.03
N THR A 272 -3.08 2.27 21.26
CA THR A 272 -2.45 1.25 20.42
C THR A 272 -3.51 0.43 19.69
N TYR A 273 -3.18 0.01 18.47
CA TYR A 273 -4.10 -0.72 17.60
C TYR A 273 -3.40 -1.87 16.89
N ASP A 274 -3.99 -3.07 16.94
CA ASP A 274 -3.49 -4.25 16.23
C ASP A 274 -4.30 -4.47 14.94
N ARG A 275 -3.62 -4.87 13.85
CA ARG A 275 -4.26 -5.20 12.57
C ARG A 275 -5.03 -6.49 12.73
N ILE A 276 -6.33 -6.43 12.45
CA ILE A 276 -7.23 -7.59 12.51
C ILE A 276 -7.62 -8.12 11.12
N SER A 277 -7.44 -7.32 10.07
CA SER A 277 -7.61 -7.79 8.70
C SER A 277 -6.81 -6.94 7.71
N LYS A 278 -6.25 -7.58 6.68
CA LYS A 278 -5.70 -6.90 5.49
C LYS A 278 -6.77 -6.56 4.46
N ILE A 279 -7.92 -7.23 4.53
CA ILE A 279 -8.98 -7.12 3.54
C ILE A 279 -10.23 -6.52 4.19
N MET A 280 -10.83 -5.54 3.53
CA MET A 280 -12.12 -4.97 3.93
C MET A 280 -13.11 -4.95 2.76
N PRO A 281 -14.40 -5.17 3.03
CA PRO A 281 -15.43 -5.04 2.01
C PRO A 281 -15.60 -3.56 1.66
N THR A 282 -15.86 -3.29 0.38
CA THR A 282 -16.19 -1.96 -0.11
C THR A 282 -17.69 -1.85 -0.37
N TYR A 283 -18.19 -0.62 -0.42
CA TYR A 283 -19.62 -0.35 -0.43
C TYR A 283 -19.97 0.70 -1.49
N TYR A 284 -21.00 0.42 -2.27
CA TYR A 284 -21.65 1.44 -3.08
C TYR A 284 -22.31 2.50 -2.17
N PRO A 285 -22.35 3.78 -2.58
CA PRO A 285 -23.12 4.79 -1.86
C PRO A 285 -24.58 4.40 -1.71
N GLN A 286 -25.20 4.77 -0.58
CA GLN A 286 -26.58 4.38 -0.26
C GLN A 286 -27.60 4.85 -1.31
N ASP A 287 -27.33 5.99 -1.95
CA ASP A 287 -28.24 6.64 -2.91
C ASP A 287 -28.01 6.20 -4.38
N THR A 288 -27.27 5.10 -4.59
CA THR A 288 -26.95 4.61 -5.95
C THR A 288 -27.61 3.27 -6.25
N ILE A 289 -27.94 3.04 -7.53
CA ILE A 289 -28.32 1.71 -8.01
C ILE A 289 -27.09 0.83 -7.90
N LYS A 290 -27.16 -0.19 -7.05
CA LYS A 290 -26.10 -1.16 -6.83
C LYS A 290 -26.36 -2.44 -7.63
N PRO A 291 -25.32 -3.09 -8.18
CA PRO A 291 -25.46 -4.38 -8.82
C PRO A 291 -25.96 -5.44 -7.83
N HIS A 292 -26.60 -6.48 -8.35
CA HIS A 292 -27.01 -7.62 -7.54
C HIS A 292 -25.78 -8.30 -6.95
N LYS A 293 -25.78 -8.48 -5.64
CA LYS A 293 -24.72 -9.18 -4.93
C LYS A 293 -24.98 -10.67 -5.06
N ILE A 294 -23.99 -11.41 -5.53
CA ILE A 294 -24.08 -12.86 -5.78
C ILE A 294 -23.38 -13.70 -4.71
N ALA A 295 -22.50 -13.08 -3.92
CA ALA A 295 -21.83 -13.75 -2.81
C ALA A 295 -21.19 -12.75 -1.82
N GLU A 296 -20.87 -13.23 -0.63
CA GLU A 296 -20.03 -12.58 0.37
C GLU A 296 -18.97 -13.57 0.88
N ALA A 297 -17.78 -13.08 1.22
CA ALA A 297 -16.74 -13.88 1.87
C ALA A 297 -16.52 -13.43 3.31
N TYR A 298 -16.30 -14.39 4.21
CA TYR A 298 -16.06 -14.17 5.64
C TYR A 298 -14.82 -14.94 6.09
N ASP A 299 -14.00 -14.28 6.91
CA ASP A 299 -12.83 -14.91 7.53
C ASP A 299 -13.21 -15.88 8.67
N SER A 300 -12.20 -16.52 9.26
CA SER A 300 -12.36 -17.47 10.36
C SER A 300 -12.96 -16.87 11.64
N THR A 301 -12.94 -15.54 11.78
CA THR A 301 -13.57 -14.82 12.90
C THR A 301 -15.03 -14.46 12.63
N GLY A 302 -15.52 -14.74 11.42
CA GLY A 302 -16.84 -14.34 10.96
C GLY A 302 -16.91 -12.88 10.49
N TYR A 303 -15.77 -12.20 10.31
CA TYR A 303 -15.74 -10.87 9.72
C TYR A 303 -15.88 -10.95 8.20
N LYS A 304 -16.80 -10.17 7.65
CA LYS A 304 -16.99 -10.09 6.20
C LYS A 304 -15.84 -9.33 5.58
N VAL A 305 -15.11 -9.95 4.66
CA VAL A 305 -13.96 -9.36 3.99
C VAL A 305 -14.26 -8.87 2.57
N ALA A 306 -15.29 -9.41 1.90
CA ALA A 306 -15.60 -9.04 0.52
C ALA A 306 -17.07 -9.20 0.14
N HIS A 307 -17.50 -8.39 -0.82
CA HIS A 307 -18.73 -8.57 -1.61
C HIS A 307 -18.37 -8.98 -3.03
N PHE A 308 -19.20 -9.81 -3.67
CA PHE A 308 -19.04 -10.14 -5.08
C PHE A 308 -20.31 -9.82 -5.87
N TYR A 309 -20.12 -9.18 -7.01
CA TYR A 309 -21.20 -8.76 -7.92
C TYR A 309 -21.15 -9.50 -9.27
N ASN A 310 -20.10 -10.30 -9.50
CA ASN A 310 -19.93 -11.12 -10.69
C ASN A 310 -19.02 -12.33 -10.40
N GLU A 311 -19.18 -13.39 -11.18
CA GLU A 311 -18.45 -14.66 -11.01
C GLU A 311 -16.94 -14.54 -11.24
N LYS A 312 -16.51 -13.61 -12.10
CA LYS A 312 -15.09 -13.41 -12.41
C LYS A 312 -14.33 -12.95 -11.15
N THR A 313 -14.81 -11.90 -10.49
CA THR A 313 -14.16 -11.37 -9.28
C THR A 313 -14.22 -12.37 -8.12
N LEU A 314 -15.31 -13.14 -7.99
CA LEU A 314 -15.39 -14.24 -7.01
C LEU A 314 -14.34 -15.33 -7.28
N SER A 315 -14.19 -15.74 -8.54
CA SER A 315 -13.22 -16.76 -8.95
C SER A 315 -11.78 -16.29 -8.74
N GLU A 316 -11.48 -15.03 -9.10
CA GLU A 316 -10.17 -14.41 -8.88
C GLU A 316 -9.83 -14.35 -7.38
N PHE A 317 -10.79 -13.97 -6.53
CA PHE A 317 -10.62 -13.97 -5.07
C PHE A 317 -10.33 -15.38 -4.55
N ARG A 318 -11.16 -16.37 -4.92
CA ARG A 318 -10.98 -17.77 -4.51
C ARG A 318 -9.63 -18.34 -4.94
N HIS A 319 -9.17 -17.99 -6.13
CA HIS A 319 -7.87 -18.43 -6.62
C HIS A 319 -6.73 -17.79 -5.83
N ARG A 320 -6.78 -16.47 -5.63
CA ARG A 320 -5.75 -15.72 -4.91
C ARG A 320 -5.59 -16.18 -3.46
N TYR A 321 -6.71 -16.41 -2.78
CA TYR A 321 -6.72 -16.80 -1.37
C TYR A 321 -7.08 -18.28 -1.17
N ALA A 322 -6.74 -19.15 -2.13
CA ALA A 322 -7.07 -20.58 -2.08
C ALA A 322 -6.48 -21.31 -0.86
N VAL A 323 -5.38 -20.78 -0.32
CA VAL A 323 -4.70 -21.30 0.88
C VAL A 323 -5.29 -20.75 2.19
N GLU A 324 -6.11 -19.70 2.12
CA GLU A 324 -6.75 -19.09 3.28
C GLU A 324 -8.15 -19.67 3.48
N GLN A 325 -8.59 -19.75 4.74
CA GLN A 325 -9.90 -20.29 5.07
C GLN A 325 -10.95 -19.17 5.07
N TYR A 326 -11.57 -18.96 3.91
CA TYR A 326 -12.76 -18.12 3.77
C TYR A 326 -14.02 -18.98 3.62
N SER A 327 -15.08 -18.58 4.32
CA SER A 327 -16.43 -19.12 4.10
C SER A 327 -17.21 -18.20 3.17
N TYR A 328 -18.15 -18.75 2.40
CA TYR A 328 -18.91 -18.04 1.39
C TYR A 328 -20.41 -18.18 1.62
N THR A 329 -21.14 -17.07 1.53
CA THR A 329 -22.59 -17.04 1.39
C THR A 329 -22.93 -16.61 -0.03
N PHE A 330 -24.01 -17.13 -0.60
CA PHE A 330 -24.46 -16.85 -1.98
C PHE A 330 -25.86 -16.25 -1.97
#